data_AF-A0A9W9HFU2-F1
#
_entry.id   AF-A0A9W9HFU2-F1
#
_cell.length_a   1.000
_cell.length_b   1.000
_cell.length_c   1.000
_cell.angle_alpha   90.00
_cell.angle_beta   90.00
_cell.angle_gamma   90.00
#
_symmetry.space_group_name_H-M   'P 1'
#
loop_
_entity.id
_entity.type
_entity.pdbx_description
1 polymer ?
#
loop_
_entity_poly.entity_id
_entity_poly.type
_entity_poly.pdbx_seq_one_letter_code
_entity_poly.pdbx_strand_id
1 'polypeptide(L)'
;MPSEPGDVPWCHAGNGDVKSALDDVSSPNSIYVNGLNTCWIEQPGSTSGQWFGFPSYCKYAIGVKGIYGCTLVIVVSEKGVYISHIWENPVFIDGCCMPTKDDWFKKHTLDALRDGTEYTQSVASLIGTDQNPGVLNAIYAPKVFVLTPFATDLDKQWPGIATQLRYQHRAKELARMIAEIIPGSGGDGITVGYTRTGLAESSKQPGVAGRTIVEVQPFHMWLVPPGHCPFAGLQIGRWRLWVEDKLITYQDFWCPPEMVHG
;
A
#
# COMPACT_ATOMS: atom_id res chain seq x y z
N MET A 1 -6.38 -55.51 36.69
CA MET A 1 -7.17 -54.49 35.97
C MET A 1 -6.55 -53.14 36.31
N PRO A 2 -5.92 -52.45 35.36
CA PRO A 2 -5.39 -51.11 35.61
C PRO A 2 -6.53 -50.09 35.55
N SER A 3 -6.55 -49.19 36.53
CA SER A 3 -7.44 -48.04 36.65
C SER A 3 -7.19 -47.01 35.54
N GLU A 4 -8.27 -46.53 34.92
CA GLU A 4 -8.28 -45.46 33.92
C GLU A 4 -7.69 -44.15 34.48
N PRO A 5 -6.92 -43.38 33.69
CA PRO A 5 -6.50 -42.05 34.07
C PRO A 5 -7.65 -41.05 33.87
N GLY A 6 -7.87 -40.24 34.90
CA GLY A 6 -9.00 -39.31 35.01
C GLY A 6 -9.09 -38.25 33.92
N ASP A 7 -10.34 -37.95 33.59
CA ASP A 7 -10.78 -36.89 32.70
C ASP A 7 -10.19 -35.53 33.10
N VAL A 8 -9.47 -34.90 32.16
CA VAL A 8 -9.10 -33.48 32.23
C VAL A 8 -10.32 -32.69 31.76
N PRO A 9 -10.91 -31.82 32.60
CA PRO A 9 -12.22 -31.28 32.29
C PRO A 9 -12.12 -29.93 31.56
N TRP A 10 -12.98 -29.78 30.54
CA TRP A 10 -13.41 -28.54 29.87
C TRP A 10 -12.53 -27.95 28.76
N CYS A 11 -12.60 -28.56 27.57
CA CYS A 11 -12.56 -27.80 26.31
C CYS A 11 -13.83 -28.15 25.53
N HIS A 12 -14.93 -27.45 25.79
CA HIS A 12 -16.08 -27.52 24.88
C HIS A 12 -15.70 -26.82 23.58
N ALA A 13 -15.42 -27.64 22.57
CA ALA A 13 -15.21 -27.21 21.20
C ALA A 13 -16.51 -26.61 20.65
N GLY A 14 -16.64 -25.29 20.70
CA GLY A 14 -17.59 -24.57 19.86
C GLY A 14 -17.20 -24.71 18.39
N ASN A 15 -18.20 -24.71 17.50
CA ASN A 15 -17.98 -24.59 16.05
C ASN A 15 -17.04 -23.41 15.79
N GLY A 16 -16.03 -23.59 14.93
CA GLY A 16 -14.93 -22.64 14.73
C GLY A 16 -15.40 -21.18 14.61
N ASP A 17 -15.28 -20.44 15.70
CA ASP A 17 -15.72 -19.05 15.78
C ASP A 17 -14.66 -18.16 15.14
N VAL A 18 -14.98 -17.60 13.97
CA VAL A 18 -14.27 -16.46 13.41
C VAL A 18 -14.78 -15.20 14.11
N LYS A 19 -13.99 -14.67 15.06
CA LYS A 19 -14.29 -13.35 15.64
C LYS A 19 -13.63 -12.27 14.77
N SER A 20 -14.40 -11.68 13.86
CA SER A 20 -14.00 -10.42 13.23
C SER A 20 -13.87 -9.36 14.32
N ALA A 21 -12.73 -8.69 14.41
CA ALA A 21 -12.55 -7.63 15.40
C ALA A 21 -13.23 -6.31 14.99
N LEU A 22 -13.68 -6.11 13.73
CA LEU A 22 -14.18 -4.82 13.25
C LEU A 22 -15.23 -4.90 12.11
N ASP A 23 -15.90 -3.77 11.89
CA ASP A 23 -16.89 -3.50 10.84
C ASP A 23 -16.35 -3.69 9.40
N ASP A 24 -17.22 -4.14 8.50
CA ASP A 24 -16.95 -4.15 7.06
C ASP A 24 -17.03 -2.71 6.51
N VAL A 25 -15.92 -2.23 5.96
CA VAL A 25 -15.76 -0.87 5.41
C VAL A 25 -15.58 -0.87 3.89
N SER A 26 -16.35 -1.71 3.20
CA SER A 26 -16.25 -1.92 1.74
C SER A 26 -16.84 -0.80 0.87
N SER A 27 -17.68 0.08 1.43
CA SER A 27 -18.23 1.26 0.73
C SER A 27 -17.37 2.52 0.95
N PRO A 28 -17.45 3.54 0.07
CA PRO A 28 -16.77 4.81 0.30
C PRO A 28 -17.12 5.38 1.68
N ASN A 29 -16.10 5.74 2.47
CA ASN A 29 -16.30 6.11 3.87
C ASN A 29 -15.39 7.27 4.27
N SER A 30 -15.82 8.48 3.93
CA SER A 30 -15.07 9.70 4.20
C SER A 30 -14.93 9.99 5.70
N ILE A 31 -15.92 9.62 6.53
CA ILE A 31 -15.87 9.79 7.99
C ILE A 31 -14.73 8.92 8.56
N TYR A 32 -14.69 7.65 8.16
CA TYR A 32 -13.66 6.71 8.59
C TYR A 32 -12.27 7.15 8.15
N VAL A 33 -12.09 7.46 6.87
CA VAL A 33 -10.79 7.89 6.31
C VAL A 33 -10.30 9.17 6.99
N ASN A 34 -11.18 10.13 7.26
CA ASN A 34 -10.84 11.36 8.00
C ASN A 34 -10.45 11.10 9.45
N GLY A 35 -10.95 10.02 10.06
CA GLY A 35 -10.62 9.61 11.42
C GLY A 35 -9.30 8.82 11.54
N LEU A 36 -8.65 8.45 10.43
CA LEU A 36 -7.36 7.75 10.48
C LEU A 36 -6.26 8.69 10.98
N ASN A 37 -5.55 8.27 12.04
CA ASN A 37 -4.34 8.93 12.49
C ASN A 37 -3.17 8.56 11.56
N THR A 38 -3.04 9.31 10.46
CA THR A 38 -2.15 8.98 9.36
C THR A 38 -0.81 9.68 9.48
N CYS A 39 0.27 8.92 9.40
CA CYS A 39 1.62 9.43 9.14
C CYS A 39 1.72 9.86 7.67
N TRP A 40 1.99 11.14 7.42
CA TRP A 40 2.10 11.67 6.06
C TRP A 40 3.57 11.72 5.64
N ILE A 41 3.89 11.17 4.48
CA ILE A 41 5.26 11.19 3.96
C ILE A 41 5.67 12.59 3.47
N GLU A 42 6.96 12.86 3.51
CA GLU A 42 7.54 14.04 2.88
C GLU A 42 7.70 13.86 1.37
N GLN A 43 7.67 14.97 0.63
CA GLN A 43 7.68 14.99 -0.84
C GLN A 43 8.84 15.82 -1.44
N PRO A 44 10.09 15.71 -0.92
CA PRO A 44 11.21 16.48 -1.45
C PRO A 44 11.70 15.95 -2.81
N GLY A 45 12.40 16.82 -3.54
CA GLY A 45 12.96 16.50 -4.85
C GLY A 45 11.89 16.21 -5.92
N SER A 46 12.31 15.72 -7.08
CA SER A 46 11.40 15.32 -8.16
C SER A 46 10.65 14.03 -7.83
N THR A 47 11.32 13.14 -7.10
CA THR A 47 10.81 11.85 -6.63
C THR A 47 11.33 11.61 -5.23
N SER A 48 10.43 11.25 -4.31
CA SER A 48 10.76 10.78 -2.97
C SER A 48 10.17 9.39 -2.75
N GLY A 49 10.73 8.62 -1.82
CA GLY A 49 10.14 7.34 -1.47
C GLY A 49 10.80 6.68 -0.27
N GLN A 50 10.01 6.03 0.56
CA GLN A 50 10.48 5.43 1.80
C GLN A 50 9.67 4.18 2.19
N TRP A 51 10.34 3.23 2.82
CA TRP A 51 9.75 2.07 3.47
C TRP A 51 9.27 2.39 4.90
N PHE A 52 8.11 1.83 5.24
CA PHE A 52 7.54 1.85 6.57
C PHE A 52 7.13 0.42 6.95
N GLY A 53 7.77 -0.11 7.99
CA GLY A 53 7.38 -1.40 8.56
C GLY A 53 6.02 -1.32 9.24
N PHE A 54 5.22 -2.37 9.09
CA PHE A 54 3.99 -2.48 9.88
C PHE A 54 4.34 -2.73 11.35
N PRO A 55 3.64 -2.07 12.28
CA PRO A 55 3.85 -2.34 13.70
C PRO A 55 3.31 -3.73 14.05
N SER A 56 3.87 -4.34 15.09
CA SER A 56 3.44 -5.66 15.56
C SER A 56 2.15 -5.58 16.38
N TYR A 57 1.82 -4.40 16.89
CA TYR A 57 0.63 -4.12 17.68
C TYR A 57 0.06 -2.75 17.31
N CYS A 58 -1.26 -2.61 17.44
CA CYS A 58 -2.06 -1.42 17.08
C CYS A 58 -2.28 -1.18 15.58
N LYS A 59 -3.44 -0.59 15.29
CA LYS A 59 -3.79 -0.07 13.97
C LYS A 59 -2.90 1.13 13.64
N TYR A 60 -2.44 1.18 12.39
CA TYR A 60 -1.56 2.25 11.90
C TYR A 60 -1.95 2.64 10.48
N ALA A 61 -1.69 3.89 10.10
CA ALA A 61 -1.98 4.39 8.77
C ALA A 61 -0.82 5.27 8.30
N ILE A 62 -0.39 5.07 7.06
CA ILE A 62 0.64 5.88 6.41
C ILE A 62 0.09 6.30 5.06
N GLY A 63 0.38 7.52 4.61
CA GLY A 63 -0.15 7.98 3.35
C GLY A 63 0.57 9.15 2.74
N VAL A 64 0.03 9.55 1.59
CA VAL A 64 0.41 10.72 0.83
C VAL A 64 -0.80 11.65 0.78
N LYS A 65 -0.60 12.92 1.13
CA LYS A 65 -1.57 14.00 0.93
C LYS A 65 -1.02 15.00 -0.07
N GLY A 66 -1.84 15.95 -0.50
CA GLY A 66 -1.34 16.98 -1.42
C GLY A 66 -1.08 16.44 -2.83
N ILE A 67 -1.78 15.38 -3.27
CA ILE A 67 -1.65 14.92 -4.66
C ILE A 67 -2.67 15.64 -5.55
N TYR A 68 -2.17 16.50 -6.44
CA TYR A 68 -2.98 17.35 -7.32
C TYR A 68 -2.56 17.29 -8.81
N GLY A 69 -1.89 16.20 -9.19
CA GLY A 69 -1.24 16.03 -10.49
C GLY A 69 -0.14 14.99 -10.47
N CYS A 70 0.38 14.70 -9.27
CA CYS A 70 1.46 13.78 -8.97
C CYS A 70 1.11 12.33 -9.30
N THR A 71 2.14 11.49 -9.46
CA THR A 71 2.01 10.04 -9.55
C THR A 71 2.66 9.40 -8.32
N LEU A 72 2.06 8.35 -7.79
CA LEU A 72 2.61 7.62 -6.63
C LEU A 72 2.93 6.18 -7.04
N VAL A 73 4.00 5.61 -6.48
CA VAL A 73 4.23 4.16 -6.48
C VAL A 73 4.07 3.67 -5.06
N ILE A 74 3.18 2.72 -4.85
CA ILE A 74 2.95 2.08 -3.56
C ILE A 74 3.25 0.60 -3.72
N VAL A 75 4.14 0.08 -2.87
CA VAL A 75 4.40 -1.36 -2.78
C VAL A 75 4.04 -1.83 -1.39
N VAL A 76 3.04 -2.69 -1.26
CA VAL A 76 2.64 -3.24 0.05
C VAL A 76 3.07 -4.69 0.12
N SER A 77 3.68 -5.12 1.22
CA SER A 77 3.94 -6.53 1.54
C SER A 77 3.36 -6.86 2.91
N GLU A 78 3.46 -8.12 3.34
CA GLU A 78 3.07 -8.52 4.70
C GLU A 78 3.92 -7.86 5.80
N LYS A 79 5.05 -7.25 5.44
CA LYS A 79 5.98 -6.59 6.39
C LYS A 79 5.79 -5.09 6.49
N GLY A 80 5.10 -4.46 5.54
CA GLY A 80 5.04 -3.01 5.50
C GLY A 80 4.62 -2.45 4.15
N VAL A 81 4.89 -1.17 3.99
CA VAL A 81 4.60 -0.44 2.76
C VAL A 81 5.75 0.48 2.36
N TYR A 82 6.12 0.42 1.09
CA TYR A 82 6.89 1.43 0.41
C TYR A 82 5.93 2.44 -0.20
N ILE A 83 6.11 3.72 0.08
CA ILE A 83 5.31 4.78 -0.53
C ILE A 83 6.25 5.79 -1.17
N SER A 84 6.03 6.08 -2.45
CA SER A 84 6.71 7.12 -3.19
C SER A 84 5.78 8.25 -3.60
N HIS A 85 6.39 9.39 -3.88
CA HIS A 85 5.75 10.53 -4.50
C HIS A 85 6.60 11.02 -5.67
N ILE A 86 5.97 11.21 -6.83
CA ILE A 86 6.61 11.69 -8.06
C ILE A 86 5.85 12.92 -8.54
N TRP A 87 6.53 14.05 -8.64
CA TRP A 87 5.91 15.29 -9.08
C TRP A 87 5.47 15.24 -10.55
N GLU A 88 4.32 15.86 -10.86
CA GLU A 88 3.86 16.05 -12.25
C GLU A 88 4.92 16.81 -13.06
N ASN A 89 5.37 17.95 -12.53
CA ASN A 89 6.44 18.78 -13.05
C ASN A 89 7.60 18.76 -12.05
N PRO A 90 8.83 18.36 -12.43
CA PRO A 90 9.31 18.26 -13.80
C PRO A 90 9.38 16.85 -14.38
N VAL A 91 8.71 15.84 -13.79
CA VAL A 91 8.96 14.44 -14.18
C VAL A 91 8.12 14.00 -15.37
N PHE A 92 6.81 14.22 -15.33
CA PHE A 92 5.89 13.83 -16.40
C PHE A 92 5.77 14.93 -17.47
N ILE A 93 5.75 16.18 -17.03
CA ILE A 93 5.71 17.36 -17.90
C ILE A 93 6.81 18.35 -17.51
N ASP A 94 7.19 19.21 -18.45
CA ASP A 94 8.12 20.32 -18.20
C ASP A 94 7.38 21.60 -17.78
N GLY A 95 8.14 22.69 -17.60
CA GLY A 95 7.60 24.01 -17.25
C GLY A 95 6.64 24.62 -18.28
N CYS A 96 6.61 24.09 -19.51
CA CYS A 96 5.70 24.49 -20.57
C CYS A 96 4.49 23.55 -20.69
N CYS A 97 4.31 22.64 -19.72
CA CYS A 97 3.29 21.60 -19.70
C CYS A 97 3.39 20.58 -20.85
N MET A 98 4.58 20.45 -21.46
CA MET A 98 4.83 19.47 -22.50
C MET A 98 5.34 18.16 -21.88
N PRO A 99 4.99 16.98 -22.45
CA PRO A 99 5.54 15.71 -21.98
C PRO A 99 7.08 15.74 -22.02
N THR A 100 7.70 15.29 -20.93
CA THR A 100 9.17 15.16 -20.87
C THR A 100 9.68 14.06 -21.81
N LYS A 101 10.99 13.97 -22.03
CA LYS A 101 11.60 12.85 -22.79
C LYS A 101 11.60 11.56 -21.97
N ASP A 102 11.58 10.41 -22.64
CA ASP A 102 11.49 9.11 -21.97
C ASP A 102 12.70 8.80 -21.09
N ASP A 103 13.92 9.12 -21.52
CA ASP A 103 15.12 8.96 -20.68
C ASP A 103 15.06 9.81 -19.41
N TRP A 104 14.49 11.02 -19.51
CA TRP A 104 14.29 11.87 -18.35
C TRP A 104 13.26 11.28 -17.39
N PHE A 105 12.12 10.85 -17.94
CA PHE A 105 11.07 10.18 -17.19
C PHE A 105 11.60 8.94 -16.46
N LYS A 106 12.29 8.05 -17.16
CA LYS A 106 12.85 6.81 -16.59
C LYS A 106 13.88 7.09 -15.49
N LYS A 107 14.81 8.02 -15.74
CA LYS A 107 15.83 8.42 -14.75
C LYS A 107 15.21 8.92 -13.45
N HIS A 108 14.19 9.76 -13.54
CA HIS A 108 13.55 10.36 -12.37
C HIS A 108 12.39 9.53 -11.80
N THR A 109 12.07 8.39 -12.41
CA THR A 109 11.06 7.45 -11.86
C THR A 109 11.70 6.12 -11.53
N LEU A 110 11.77 5.19 -12.48
CA LEU A 110 12.25 3.84 -12.26
C LEU A 110 13.65 3.82 -11.65
N ASP A 111 14.63 4.53 -12.23
CA ASP A 111 16.01 4.44 -11.74
C ASP A 111 16.12 5.05 -10.34
N ALA A 112 15.46 6.19 -10.10
CA ALA A 112 15.39 6.80 -8.78
C ALA A 112 14.74 5.88 -7.72
N LEU A 113 13.67 5.16 -8.07
CA LEU A 113 13.00 4.23 -7.16
C LEU A 113 13.78 2.93 -6.98
N ARG A 114 14.33 2.36 -8.05
CA ARG A 114 15.10 1.11 -8.04
C ARG A 114 16.39 1.28 -7.26
N ASP A 115 17.18 2.29 -7.62
CA ASP A 115 18.56 2.45 -7.14
C ASP A 115 18.64 3.37 -5.92
N GLY A 116 17.62 4.19 -5.69
CA GLY A 116 17.59 5.19 -4.64
C GLY A 116 18.24 6.51 -5.04
N THR A 117 17.96 7.55 -4.26
CA THR A 117 18.52 8.90 -4.36
C THR A 117 18.72 9.46 -2.95
N GLU A 118 19.08 10.74 -2.81
CA GLU A 118 19.08 11.41 -1.50
C GLU A 118 17.69 11.48 -0.83
N TYR A 119 16.60 11.42 -1.62
CA TYR A 119 15.22 11.51 -1.15
C TYR A 119 14.42 10.20 -1.31
N THR A 120 15.06 9.17 -1.87
CA THR A 120 14.40 7.93 -2.25
C THR A 120 15.19 6.74 -1.75
N GLN A 121 14.59 5.95 -0.88
CA GLN A 121 15.12 4.65 -0.51
C GLN A 121 15.02 3.69 -1.70
N SER A 122 16.09 2.95 -1.98
CA SER A 122 16.13 1.94 -3.04
C SER A 122 15.12 0.82 -2.80
N VAL A 123 14.26 0.57 -3.79
CA VAL A 123 13.38 -0.61 -3.82
C VAL A 123 14.20 -1.89 -3.99
N ALA A 124 15.26 -1.86 -4.81
CA ALA A 124 16.12 -3.03 -5.03
C ALA A 124 16.75 -3.53 -3.72
N SER A 125 17.19 -2.63 -2.83
CA SER A 125 17.76 -3.01 -1.54
C SER A 125 16.74 -3.60 -0.57
N LEU A 126 15.45 -3.28 -0.73
CA LEU A 126 14.35 -3.80 0.09
C LEU A 126 13.91 -5.21 -0.31
N ILE A 127 14.25 -5.69 -1.51
CA ILE A 127 13.91 -7.04 -1.99
C ILE A 127 14.83 -8.10 -1.35
N GLY A 128 16.11 -7.78 -1.19
CA GLY A 128 17.12 -8.73 -0.71
C GLY A 128 17.38 -9.87 -1.70
N THR A 129 17.80 -11.02 -1.19
CA THR A 129 18.05 -12.25 -1.98
C THR A 129 17.26 -13.42 -1.42
N ASP A 130 17.24 -14.56 -2.10
CA ASP A 130 16.55 -15.74 -1.56
C ASP A 130 17.21 -16.27 -0.28
N GLN A 131 18.53 -16.10 -0.11
CA GLN A 131 19.25 -16.50 1.11
C GLN A 131 19.11 -15.48 2.25
N ASN A 132 18.88 -14.21 1.92
CA ASN A 132 18.65 -13.15 2.89
C ASN A 132 17.46 -12.28 2.40
N PRO A 133 16.23 -12.78 2.57
CA PRO A 133 15.05 -12.14 2.01
C PRO A 133 14.82 -10.77 2.65
N GLY A 134 14.70 -9.75 1.81
CA GLY A 134 14.27 -8.43 2.23
C GLY A 134 12.75 -8.36 2.43
N VAL A 135 12.29 -7.22 2.93
CA VAL A 135 10.87 -6.97 3.23
C VAL A 135 9.95 -6.94 2.01
N LEU A 136 10.51 -6.81 0.80
CA LEU A 136 9.81 -6.91 -0.49
C LEU A 136 10.12 -8.21 -1.24
N ASN A 137 10.71 -9.21 -0.58
CA ASN A 137 10.90 -10.53 -1.19
C ASN A 137 9.56 -11.20 -1.50
N ALA A 138 9.54 -12.08 -2.51
CA ALA A 138 8.34 -12.79 -2.97
C ALA A 138 7.62 -13.57 -1.85
N ILE A 139 8.34 -14.06 -0.84
CA ILE A 139 7.75 -14.78 0.29
C ILE A 139 6.78 -13.93 1.12
N TYR A 140 6.85 -12.59 1.02
CA TYR A 140 5.98 -11.65 1.71
C TYR A 140 4.89 -11.06 0.79
N ALA A 141 4.62 -11.74 -0.33
CA ALA A 141 3.53 -11.45 -1.26
C ALA A 141 3.36 -9.95 -1.56
N PRO A 142 4.42 -9.26 -2.04
CA PRO A 142 4.34 -7.84 -2.34
C PRO A 142 3.27 -7.55 -3.40
N LYS A 143 2.73 -6.33 -3.44
CA LYS A 143 1.81 -5.86 -4.47
C LYS A 143 2.16 -4.45 -4.89
N VAL A 144 2.18 -4.20 -6.20
CA VAL A 144 2.56 -2.91 -6.79
C VAL A 144 1.33 -2.16 -7.26
N PHE A 145 1.21 -0.91 -6.82
CA PHE A 145 0.19 0.04 -7.25
C PHE A 145 0.85 1.31 -7.77
N VAL A 146 0.36 1.82 -8.90
CA VAL A 146 0.74 3.13 -9.42
C VAL A 146 -0.49 4.01 -9.52
N LEU A 147 -0.49 5.11 -8.79
CA LEU A 147 -1.62 6.02 -8.71
C LEU A 147 -1.38 7.25 -9.57
N THR A 148 -2.33 7.60 -10.41
CA THR A 148 -2.20 8.72 -11.34
C THR A 148 -3.53 9.46 -11.49
N PRO A 149 -3.58 10.78 -11.77
CA PRO A 149 -4.83 11.50 -11.79
C PRO A 149 -5.73 11.07 -12.96
N PHE A 150 -7.04 11.13 -12.76
CA PHE A 150 -8.00 11.12 -13.86
C PHE A 150 -7.79 12.34 -14.75
N ALA A 151 -7.98 12.15 -16.06
CA ALA A 151 -8.01 13.24 -17.02
C ALA A 151 -9.32 14.04 -16.87
N THR A 152 -9.22 15.35 -16.76
CA THR A 152 -10.37 16.25 -16.87
C THR A 152 -10.79 16.41 -18.34
N ASP A 153 -11.97 16.96 -18.58
CA ASP A 153 -12.39 17.25 -19.95
C ASP A 153 -11.56 18.37 -20.61
N LEU A 154 -10.96 19.25 -19.80
CA LEU A 154 -9.98 20.21 -20.29
C LEU A 154 -8.69 19.50 -20.73
N ASP A 155 -8.21 18.52 -19.96
CA ASP A 155 -7.00 17.77 -20.28
C ASP A 155 -7.14 17.03 -21.62
N LYS A 156 -8.33 16.51 -21.91
CA LYS A 156 -8.62 15.80 -23.17
C LYS A 156 -8.58 16.69 -24.42
N GLN A 157 -8.53 18.01 -24.25
CA GLN A 157 -8.33 18.95 -25.36
C GLN A 157 -6.84 19.07 -25.74
N TRP A 158 -5.92 18.57 -24.91
CA TRP A 158 -4.50 18.60 -25.17
C TRP A 158 -4.05 17.37 -25.98
N PRO A 159 -3.17 17.55 -26.99
CA PRO A 159 -2.64 16.43 -27.76
C PRO A 159 -1.99 15.37 -26.86
N GLY A 160 -2.39 14.10 -27.04
CA GLY A 160 -1.80 12.97 -26.33
C GLY A 160 -2.53 12.52 -25.05
N ILE A 161 -3.57 13.25 -24.61
CA ILE A 161 -4.41 12.83 -23.47
C ILE A 161 -5.79 12.43 -23.99
N ALA A 162 -5.95 11.15 -24.36
CA ALA A 162 -7.24 10.63 -24.85
C ALA A 162 -7.90 9.62 -23.90
N THR A 163 -7.24 9.31 -22.78
CA THR A 163 -7.61 8.23 -21.87
C THR A 163 -8.31 8.74 -20.62
N GLN A 164 -8.93 7.82 -19.86
CA GLN A 164 -9.55 8.16 -18.57
C GLN A 164 -8.53 8.66 -17.54
N LEU A 165 -7.31 8.11 -17.57
CA LEU A 165 -6.19 8.57 -16.74
C LEU A 165 -5.34 9.56 -17.53
N ARG A 166 -4.92 10.65 -16.89
CA ARG A 166 -4.12 11.72 -17.51
C ARG A 166 -2.79 11.21 -18.06
N TYR A 167 -2.12 10.33 -17.31
CA TYR A 167 -0.82 9.75 -17.68
C TYR A 167 -0.90 8.24 -17.91
N GLN A 168 -2.00 7.75 -18.51
CA GLN A 168 -2.26 6.31 -18.59
C GLN A 168 -1.08 5.48 -19.11
N HIS A 169 -0.44 5.90 -20.20
CA HIS A 169 0.67 5.15 -20.78
C HIS A 169 1.88 5.09 -19.83
N ARG A 170 2.33 6.25 -19.33
CA ARG A 170 3.48 6.33 -18.41
C ARG A 170 3.22 5.67 -17.06
N ALA A 171 2.00 5.79 -16.52
CA ALA A 171 1.63 5.14 -15.27
C ALA A 171 1.61 3.62 -15.39
N LYS A 172 1.07 3.08 -16.49
CA LYS A 172 1.10 1.63 -16.76
C LYS A 172 2.51 1.12 -17.02
N GLU A 173 3.31 1.87 -17.78
CA GLU A 173 4.70 1.52 -18.03
C GLU A 173 5.50 1.49 -16.73
N LEU A 174 5.35 2.50 -15.87
CA LEU A 174 5.97 2.53 -14.55
C LEU A 174 5.50 1.39 -13.66
N ALA A 175 4.20 1.07 -13.65
CA ALA A 175 3.66 -0.05 -12.88
C ALA A 175 4.32 -1.37 -13.29
N ARG A 176 4.42 -1.62 -14.59
CA ARG A 176 5.06 -2.80 -15.15
C ARG A 176 6.55 -2.84 -14.80
N MET A 177 7.29 -1.75 -15.01
CA MET A 177 8.72 -1.70 -14.72
C MET A 177 9.03 -1.95 -13.23
N ILE A 178 8.18 -1.45 -12.33
CA ILE A 178 8.33 -1.71 -10.89
C ILE A 178 7.92 -3.16 -10.54
N ALA A 179 6.84 -3.67 -11.12
CA ALA A 179 6.44 -5.06 -10.92
C ALA A 179 7.49 -6.06 -11.42
N GLU A 180 8.15 -5.78 -12.54
CA GLU A 180 9.24 -6.58 -13.11
C GLU A 180 10.44 -6.71 -12.17
N ILE A 181 10.76 -5.67 -11.39
CA ILE A 181 11.88 -5.74 -10.43
C ILE A 181 11.48 -6.41 -9.12
N ILE A 182 10.20 -6.40 -8.73
CA ILE A 182 9.73 -6.94 -7.44
C ILE A 182 9.21 -8.37 -7.62
N PRO A 183 9.97 -9.39 -7.20
CA PRO A 183 9.58 -10.78 -7.40
C PRO A 183 8.31 -11.11 -6.61
N GLY A 184 7.44 -11.93 -7.19
CA GLY A 184 6.18 -12.33 -6.56
C GLY A 184 5.11 -11.22 -6.49
N SER A 185 5.35 -10.04 -7.08
CA SER A 185 4.38 -8.93 -7.08
C SER A 185 3.10 -9.21 -7.87
N GLY A 186 3.19 -10.12 -8.84
CA GLY A 186 2.09 -10.60 -9.66
C GLY A 186 1.69 -9.62 -10.77
N GLY A 187 1.71 -10.09 -12.02
CA GLY A 187 1.23 -9.33 -13.19
C GLY A 187 2.03 -8.07 -13.49
N ASP A 188 1.38 -7.09 -14.12
CA ASP A 188 1.98 -5.84 -14.62
C ASP A 188 1.89 -4.68 -13.61
N GLY A 189 1.60 -4.98 -12.34
CA GLY A 189 1.18 -3.98 -11.35
C GLY A 189 -0.22 -3.41 -11.62
N ILE A 190 -0.73 -2.63 -10.67
CA ILE A 190 -2.11 -2.12 -10.69
C ILE A 190 -2.10 -0.61 -10.83
N THR A 191 -2.64 -0.07 -11.93
CA THR A 191 -2.82 1.38 -12.08
C THR A 191 -4.16 1.83 -11.51
N VAL A 192 -4.14 2.82 -10.63
CA VAL A 192 -5.34 3.36 -9.95
C VAL A 192 -5.49 4.85 -10.24
N GLY A 193 -6.72 5.29 -10.51
CA GLY A 193 -7.04 6.69 -10.71
C GLY A 193 -7.45 7.41 -9.44
N TYR A 194 -7.09 8.68 -9.30
CA TYR A 194 -7.63 9.57 -8.26
C TYR A 194 -8.17 10.87 -8.86
N THR A 195 -9.08 11.52 -8.14
CA THR A 195 -9.68 12.78 -8.60
C THR A 195 -8.66 13.91 -8.47
N ARG A 196 -8.30 14.53 -9.60
CA ARG A 196 -7.40 15.69 -9.59
C ARG A 196 -8.10 16.86 -8.91
N THR A 197 -7.43 17.48 -7.95
CA THR A 197 -7.89 18.67 -7.22
C THR A 197 -6.76 19.69 -7.12
N GLY A 198 -6.92 20.79 -6.38
CA GLY A 198 -5.87 21.77 -6.13
C GLY A 198 -5.00 21.44 -4.91
N LEU A 199 -3.85 22.11 -4.79
CA LEU A 199 -2.95 21.99 -3.63
C LEU A 199 -3.66 22.24 -2.29
N ALA A 200 -4.49 23.28 -2.22
CA ALA A 200 -5.20 23.66 -0.99
C ALA A 200 -6.14 22.54 -0.52
N GLU A 201 -7.00 22.04 -1.42
CA GLU A 201 -7.95 20.98 -1.11
C GLU A 201 -7.27 19.64 -0.81
N SER A 202 -6.25 19.27 -1.59
CA SER A 202 -5.51 18.01 -1.36
C SER A 202 -4.71 18.00 -0.05
N SER A 203 -4.34 19.17 0.46
CA SER A 203 -3.57 19.32 1.72
C SER A 203 -4.44 19.53 2.96
N LYS A 204 -5.71 19.91 2.81
CA LYS A 204 -6.63 20.31 3.88
C LYS A 204 -6.92 19.21 4.89
N GLN A 205 -6.76 19.45 6.18
CA GLN A 205 -7.10 18.48 7.23
C GLN A 205 -8.22 19.03 8.14
N PRO A 206 -9.33 18.29 8.35
CA PRO A 206 -9.69 16.99 7.74
C PRO A 206 -10.06 17.11 6.25
N GLY A 207 -9.98 15.99 5.51
CA GLY A 207 -10.27 15.93 4.08
C GLY A 207 -9.90 14.57 3.46
N VAL A 208 -10.50 14.22 2.32
CA VAL A 208 -10.19 12.99 1.57
C VAL A 208 -9.65 13.25 0.16
N ALA A 209 -9.96 14.41 -0.42
CA ALA A 209 -9.54 14.74 -1.79
C ALA A 209 -8.01 14.70 -1.93
N GLY A 210 -7.52 14.13 -3.03
CA GLY A 210 -6.07 14.09 -3.30
C GLY A 210 -5.27 13.44 -2.17
N ARG A 211 -5.71 12.26 -1.72
CA ARG A 211 -5.05 11.45 -0.68
C ARG A 211 -5.00 9.99 -1.04
N THR A 212 -3.97 9.33 -0.54
CA THR A 212 -3.85 7.88 -0.58
C THR A 212 -3.28 7.40 0.73
N ILE A 213 -3.89 6.37 1.32
CA ILE A 213 -3.54 5.86 2.65
C ILE A 213 -3.45 4.34 2.58
N VAL A 214 -2.36 3.79 3.08
CA VAL A 214 -2.27 2.38 3.44
C VAL A 214 -2.50 2.28 4.94
N GLU A 215 -3.63 1.68 5.29
CA GLU A 215 -3.98 1.33 6.66
C GLU A 215 -3.54 -0.10 6.92
N VAL A 216 -2.97 -0.37 8.08
CA VAL A 216 -2.73 -1.72 8.58
C VAL A 216 -3.37 -1.92 9.94
N GLN A 217 -3.94 -3.11 10.13
CA GLN A 217 -4.42 -3.61 11.38
C GLN A 217 -3.79 -4.99 11.63
N PRO A 218 -2.72 -5.07 12.43
CA PRO A 218 -2.01 -6.32 12.69
C PRO A 218 -2.87 -7.38 13.39
N PHE A 219 -3.88 -6.94 14.17
CA PHE A 219 -4.86 -7.81 14.83
C PHE A 219 -6.25 -7.56 14.22
N HIS A 220 -6.51 -8.13 13.05
CA HIS A 220 -7.80 -8.02 12.37
C HIS A 220 -8.74 -9.17 12.76
N MET A 221 -8.22 -10.39 12.84
CA MET A 221 -8.98 -11.60 13.09
C MET A 221 -8.13 -12.63 13.83
N TRP A 222 -8.78 -13.47 14.63
CA TRP A 222 -8.17 -14.61 15.30
C TRP A 222 -8.84 -15.90 14.83
N LEU A 223 -8.10 -16.77 14.16
CA LEU A 223 -8.61 -18.03 13.61
C LEU A 223 -8.33 -19.18 14.59
N VAL A 224 -9.38 -19.82 15.10
CA VAL A 224 -9.24 -21.01 15.96
C VAL A 224 -9.64 -22.25 15.16
N PRO A 225 -8.73 -23.23 14.96
CA PRO A 225 -9.10 -24.49 14.32
C PRO A 225 -10.19 -25.22 15.11
N PRO A 226 -11.11 -25.94 14.43
CA PRO A 226 -12.12 -26.75 15.12
C PRO A 226 -11.47 -27.73 16.11
N GLY A 227 -12.07 -27.88 17.30
CA GLY A 227 -11.56 -28.81 18.33
C GLY A 227 -10.31 -28.35 19.08
N HIS A 228 -9.77 -27.16 18.79
CA HIS A 228 -8.58 -26.63 19.46
C HIS A 228 -8.92 -25.58 20.52
N CYS A 229 -8.01 -25.40 21.48
CA CYS A 229 -8.14 -24.35 22.49
C CYS A 229 -8.15 -22.95 21.84
N PRO A 230 -8.98 -22.00 22.31
CA PRO A 230 -9.03 -20.64 21.78
C PRO A 230 -7.68 -19.91 21.80
N PHE A 231 -6.78 -20.29 22.70
CA PHE A 231 -5.43 -19.72 22.82
C PHE A 231 -4.42 -20.26 21.80
N ALA A 232 -4.77 -21.31 21.05
CA ALA A 232 -3.92 -21.91 20.00
C ALA A 232 -4.26 -21.38 18.59
N GLY A 233 -4.98 -20.26 18.50
CA GLY A 233 -5.38 -19.69 17.22
C GLY A 233 -4.27 -18.95 16.48
N LEU A 234 -4.55 -18.62 15.22
CA LEU A 234 -3.67 -17.86 14.35
C LEU A 234 -4.15 -16.41 14.26
N GLN A 235 -3.25 -15.47 14.56
CA GLN A 235 -3.50 -14.04 14.34
C GLN A 235 -3.38 -13.71 12.85
N ILE A 236 -4.43 -13.07 12.33
CA ILE A 236 -4.50 -12.57 10.97
C ILE A 236 -4.55 -11.04 11.03
N GLY A 237 -3.60 -10.41 10.35
CA GLY A 237 -3.59 -8.98 10.10
C GLY A 237 -4.29 -8.66 8.77
N ARG A 238 -4.66 -7.40 8.59
CA ARG A 238 -5.18 -6.88 7.31
C ARG A 238 -4.56 -5.53 7.00
N TRP A 239 -4.13 -5.33 5.77
CA TRP A 239 -3.88 -3.99 5.25
C TRP A 239 -4.96 -3.60 4.24
N ARG A 240 -5.21 -2.29 4.11
CA ARG A 240 -6.20 -1.69 3.20
C ARG A 240 -5.55 -0.52 2.46
N LEU A 241 -5.76 -0.46 1.14
CA LEU A 241 -5.38 0.69 0.32
C LEU A 241 -6.61 1.56 0.08
N TRP A 242 -6.58 2.78 0.59
CA TRP A 242 -7.58 3.81 0.40
C TRP A 242 -7.09 4.85 -0.58
N VAL A 243 -7.91 5.19 -1.57
CA VAL A 243 -7.69 6.32 -2.46
C VAL A 243 -8.87 7.24 -2.32
N GLU A 244 -8.59 8.44 -1.82
CA GLU A 244 -9.61 9.36 -1.34
C GLU A 244 -10.47 8.68 -0.27
N ASP A 245 -11.79 8.60 -0.46
CA ASP A 245 -12.70 7.91 0.43
C ASP A 245 -13.00 6.47 0.02
N LYS A 246 -12.38 5.95 -1.05
CA LYS A 246 -12.70 4.65 -1.63
C LYS A 246 -11.69 3.59 -1.20
N LEU A 247 -12.20 2.46 -0.72
CA LEU A 247 -11.39 1.26 -0.55
C LEU A 247 -11.07 0.67 -1.92
N ILE A 248 -9.79 0.66 -2.29
CA ILE A 248 -9.34 0.08 -3.55
C ILE A 248 -9.18 -1.44 -3.41
N THR A 249 -8.49 -1.87 -2.36
CA THR A 249 -8.27 -3.28 -2.07
C THR A 249 -7.84 -3.48 -0.62
N TYR A 250 -7.80 -4.74 -0.21
CA TYR A 250 -7.24 -5.17 1.05
C TYR A 250 -6.60 -6.55 0.89
N GLN A 251 -5.76 -6.93 1.83
CA GLN A 251 -5.25 -8.29 1.93
C GLN A 251 -5.06 -8.67 3.39
N ASP A 252 -5.53 -9.86 3.70
CA ASP A 252 -5.22 -10.54 4.95
C ASP A 252 -3.84 -11.16 4.86
N PHE A 253 -3.11 -11.12 5.97
CA PHE A 253 -1.79 -11.71 6.08
C PHE A 253 -1.60 -12.36 7.43
N TRP A 254 -0.74 -13.36 7.48
CA TRP A 254 -0.41 -14.02 8.73
C TRP A 254 0.53 -13.13 9.56
N CYS A 255 0.14 -12.84 10.79
CA CYS A 255 0.96 -12.09 11.74
C CYS A 255 1.35 -13.06 12.86
N PRO A 256 2.51 -13.75 12.78
CA PRO A 256 2.93 -14.61 13.86
C PRO A 256 3.14 -13.75 15.13
N PRO A 257 2.69 -14.19 16.30
CA PRO A 257 3.01 -13.50 17.54
C PRO A 257 4.54 -13.45 17.67
N GLU A 258 5.09 -12.26 17.93
CA GLU A 258 6.50 -12.14 18.27
C GLU A 258 6.75 -13.03 19.49
N MET A 259 7.58 -14.06 19.33
CA MET A 259 8.06 -14.81 20.48
C MET A 259 8.83 -13.83 21.32
N VAL A 260 8.27 -13.48 22.49
CA VAL A 260 9.00 -12.77 23.52
C VAL A 260 10.18 -13.68 23.87
N HIS A 261 11.36 -13.35 23.34
CA HIS A 261 12.60 -13.94 23.81
C HIS A 261 12.81 -13.44 25.24
N GLY A 262 12.32 -14.22 26.20
CA GLY A 262 12.69 -14.12 27.62
C GLY A 262 14.05 -14.75 27.87
#